data_AF-A0A9E3K599-F1
#
_entry.id   AF-A0A9E3K599-F1
#
_cell.length_a   1.000
_cell.length_b   1.000
_cell.length_c   1.000
_cell.angle_alpha   90.00
_cell.angle_beta   90.00
_cell.angle_gamma   90.00
#
_symmetry.space_group_name_H-M   'P 1'
#
loop_
_entity.id
_entity.type
_entity.pdbx_description
1 polymer ?
#
loop_
_entity_poly.entity_id
_entity_poly.type
_entity_poly.pdbx_seq_one_letter_code
_entity_poly.pdbx_strand_id
1 'polypeptide(L)'
;NRFFAFHVIAIPLVLLGLVAAHLIALHEVGSSNPDGIEVKENLGPDGHGVDAIPSHPYYTTKDLFGVSMFLLIFSSVVFFAPEMGGYFLEYNNFLPADSLKTPPHIAPTWYFTPFYSVLRATTSDFMWVVMLGLAAYVVLIWMRSRLSYKAKVAITVIAIVAEIGMLFLEAKFWGVVLFGSSVVILALLPWLDHSPVKSIRYRPGWHKSVYAVFFATFLTLGYLGTQLPTPAYTLVAQACTLLYFSFFLLMPWWSAMGRFKPVPKRVTFTPH
;
A
#
# COMPACT_ATOMS: atom_id res chain seq x y z
N ASN A 1 14.76 -7.95 26.28
CA ASN A 1 15.88 -6.97 26.35
C ASN A 1 16.20 -6.30 25.02
N ARG A 2 16.65 -7.00 23.96
CA ARG A 2 16.99 -6.32 22.68
C ARG A 2 15.83 -5.60 21.99
N PHE A 3 14.65 -6.22 21.93
CA PHE A 3 13.47 -5.58 21.32
C PHE A 3 12.97 -4.37 22.10
N PHE A 4 13.13 -4.37 23.43
CA PHE A 4 12.82 -3.21 24.26
C PHE A 4 13.71 -2.01 23.89
N ALA A 5 15.03 -2.23 23.75
CA ALA A 5 15.96 -1.17 23.35
C ALA A 5 15.64 -0.61 21.96
N PHE A 6 15.30 -1.47 20.99
CA PHE A 6 14.89 -1.01 19.66
C PHE A 6 13.56 -0.26 19.69
N HIS A 7 12.58 -0.74 20.45
CA HIS A 7 11.25 -0.16 20.49
C HIS A 7 11.20 1.20 21.21
N VAL A 8 11.93 1.35 22.32
CA VAL A 8 11.88 2.58 23.14
C VAL A 8 12.81 3.66 22.60
N ILE A 9 13.99 3.29 22.11
CA ILE A 9 15.03 4.27 21.74
C ILE A 9 15.21 4.32 20.23
N ALA A 10 15.69 3.23 19.63
CA ALA A 10 16.23 3.30 18.27
C ALA A 10 15.15 3.65 17.21
N ILE A 11 14.04 2.91 17.17
CA ILE A 11 13.02 3.09 16.14
C ILE A 11 12.29 4.43 16.28
N PRO A 12 11.82 4.88 17.47
CA PRO A 12 11.18 6.18 17.60
C PRO A 12 12.07 7.35 17.18
N LEU A 13 13.36 7.33 17.54
CA LEU A 13 14.30 8.39 17.15
C LEU A 13 14.56 8.40 15.64
N VAL A 14 14.68 7.23 15.02
CA VAL A 14 14.76 7.12 13.55
C VAL A 14 13.49 7.68 12.90
N LEU A 15 12.31 7.37 13.43
CA LEU A 15 11.05 7.89 12.91
C LEU A 15 10.96 9.42 13.03
N LEU A 16 11.44 10.02 14.14
CA LEU A 16 11.51 11.49 14.25
C LEU A 16 12.39 12.10 13.16
N GLY A 17 13.56 11.51 12.91
CA GLY A 17 14.44 11.94 11.82
C GLY A 17 13.78 11.82 10.44
N LEU A 18 13.07 10.71 10.20
CA LEU A 18 12.33 10.49 8.96
C LEU A 18 11.14 11.46 8.80
N VAL A 19 10.44 11.80 9.88
CA VAL A 19 9.37 12.80 9.87
C VAL A 19 9.93 14.18 9.53
N ALA A 20 11.05 14.58 10.13
CA ALA A 20 11.70 15.85 9.79
C ALA A 20 12.14 15.87 8.31
N ALA A 21 12.79 14.80 7.83
CA ALA A 21 13.16 14.67 6.43
C ALA A 21 11.94 14.73 5.49
N HIS A 22 10.84 14.08 5.88
CA HIS A 22 9.59 14.10 5.12
C HIS A 22 8.98 15.51 5.04
N LEU A 23 8.95 16.26 6.15
CA LEU A 23 8.46 17.63 6.18
C LEU A 23 9.33 18.58 5.34
N ILE A 24 10.66 18.42 5.38
CA ILE A 24 11.59 19.19 4.54
C ILE A 24 11.32 18.89 3.06
N ALA A 25 11.23 17.61 2.68
CA ALA A 25 10.93 17.22 1.31
C ALA A 25 9.57 17.80 0.84
N LEU A 26 8.55 17.75 1.69
CA LEU A 26 7.23 18.33 1.40
C LEU A 26 7.28 19.85 1.27
N HIS A 27 8.10 20.55 2.07
CA HIS A 27 8.25 22.00 1.95
C HIS A 27 8.92 22.40 0.64
N GLU A 28 9.88 21.61 0.14
CA GLU A 28 10.55 21.86 -1.14
C GLU A 28 9.61 21.72 -2.33
N VAL A 29 8.84 20.62 -2.40
CA VAL A 29 7.94 20.37 -3.55
C VAL A 29 6.56 21.02 -3.40
N GLY A 30 6.10 21.24 -2.16
CA GLY A 30 4.75 21.71 -1.84
C GLY A 30 3.71 20.58 -1.82
N SER A 31 2.57 20.85 -1.17
CA SER A 31 1.45 19.90 -1.09
C SER A 31 0.72 19.78 -2.43
N SER A 32 0.38 18.55 -2.82
CA SER A 32 -0.55 18.32 -3.93
C SER A 32 -1.97 18.78 -3.56
N ASN A 33 -2.79 19.06 -4.57
CA ASN A 33 -4.21 19.39 -4.41
C ASN A 33 -5.10 18.34 -5.13
N PRO A 34 -6.42 18.37 -4.89
CA PRO A 34 -7.34 17.40 -5.49
C PRO A 34 -7.37 17.40 -7.02
N ASP A 35 -6.89 18.47 -7.68
CA ASP A 35 -6.82 18.56 -9.13
C ASP A 35 -5.44 18.15 -9.68
N GLY A 36 -4.44 18.02 -8.81
CA GLY A 36 -3.09 17.59 -9.17
C GLY A 36 -2.30 18.62 -9.97
N ILE A 37 -2.60 19.91 -9.78
CA ILE A 37 -1.95 21.05 -10.45
C ILE A 37 -0.79 21.56 -9.59
N GLU A 38 0.32 21.93 -10.21
CA GLU A 38 1.45 22.54 -9.50
C GLU A 38 1.20 24.02 -9.19
N VAL A 39 0.95 24.31 -7.91
CA VAL A 39 0.66 25.67 -7.44
C VAL A 39 1.92 26.54 -7.45
N LYS A 40 3.10 25.93 -7.22
CA LYS A 40 4.39 26.64 -7.24
C LYS A 40 4.86 27.07 -8.64
N GLU A 41 4.30 26.48 -9.70
CA GLU A 41 4.61 26.86 -11.09
C GLU A 41 3.84 28.12 -11.53
N ASN A 42 2.75 28.45 -10.85
CA ASN A 42 1.90 29.60 -11.15
C ASN A 42 1.99 30.63 -10.03
N LEU A 43 3.03 31.47 -10.07
CA LEU A 43 3.29 32.49 -9.07
C LEU A 43 2.63 33.83 -9.43
N GLY A 44 2.15 34.54 -8.41
CA GLY A 44 1.65 35.90 -8.49
C GLY A 44 2.79 36.93 -8.46
N PRO A 45 2.45 38.22 -8.58
CA PRO A 45 3.42 39.32 -8.49
C PRO A 45 4.18 39.39 -7.15
N ASP A 46 3.63 38.77 -6.11
CA ASP A 46 4.18 38.66 -4.75
C ASP A 46 5.14 37.47 -4.57
N GLY A 47 5.34 36.65 -5.61
CA GLY A 47 6.19 35.46 -5.56
C GLY A 47 5.52 34.25 -4.87
N HIS A 48 4.23 34.35 -4.51
CA HIS A 48 3.46 33.25 -3.93
C HIS A 48 2.56 32.59 -4.99
N GLY A 49 2.22 31.32 -4.80
CA GLY A 49 1.32 30.63 -5.72
C GLY A 49 -0.06 31.30 -5.75
N VAL A 50 -0.59 31.62 -6.94
CA VAL A 50 -1.85 32.39 -7.04
C VAL A 50 -3.05 31.63 -6.46
N ASP A 51 -2.96 30.30 -6.37
CA ASP A 51 -3.97 29.42 -5.76
C ASP A 51 -3.58 28.95 -4.34
N ALA A 52 -2.52 29.52 -3.74
CA ALA A 52 -2.09 29.17 -2.39
C ALA A 52 -2.67 30.15 -1.36
N ILE A 53 -2.91 29.62 -0.16
CA ILE A 53 -3.21 30.42 1.04
C ILE A 53 -2.20 30.10 2.13
N PRO A 54 -1.89 31.03 3.05
CA PRO A 54 -1.00 30.76 4.17
C PRO A 54 -1.44 29.56 5.00
N SER A 55 -0.48 28.74 5.45
CA SER A 55 -0.77 27.59 6.32
C SER A 55 -1.46 28.01 7.63
N HIS A 56 -0.99 29.09 8.22
CA HIS A 56 -1.56 29.68 9.42
C HIS A 56 -2.29 30.99 9.06
N PRO A 57 -3.52 31.22 9.54
CA PRO A 57 -4.29 30.37 10.46
C PRO A 57 -5.16 29.31 9.78
N TYR A 58 -5.32 29.34 8.45
CA TYR A 58 -6.36 28.59 7.75
C TYR A 58 -6.26 27.07 7.92
N TYR A 59 -5.13 26.48 7.55
CA TYR A 59 -4.92 25.04 7.70
C TYR A 59 -4.74 24.66 9.17
N THR A 60 -4.05 25.48 9.98
CA THR A 60 -3.91 25.22 11.42
C THR A 60 -5.26 25.07 12.12
N THR A 61 -6.21 25.97 11.88
CA THR A 61 -7.54 25.91 12.48
C THR A 61 -8.33 24.70 11.99
N LYS A 62 -8.29 24.43 10.67
CA LYS A 62 -8.93 23.25 10.07
C LYS A 62 -8.37 21.94 10.65
N ASP A 63 -7.06 21.85 10.75
CA ASP A 63 -6.36 20.67 11.24
C ASP A 63 -6.61 20.47 12.74
N LEU A 64 -6.67 21.56 13.53
CA LEU A 64 -7.03 21.49 14.95
C LEU A 64 -8.44 20.94 15.15
N PHE A 65 -9.40 21.32 14.32
CA PHE A 65 -10.75 20.74 14.33
C PHE A 65 -10.70 19.24 14.02
N GLY A 66 -9.96 18.84 12.96
CA GLY A 66 -9.76 17.43 12.61
C GLY A 66 -9.12 16.61 13.73
N VAL A 67 -8.05 17.13 14.34
CA VAL A 67 -7.36 16.52 15.48
C VAL A 67 -8.31 16.38 16.67
N SER A 68 -9.12 17.41 16.97
CA SER A 68 -10.08 17.36 18.07
C SER A 68 -11.14 16.27 17.86
N MET A 69 -11.66 16.13 16.64
CA MET A 69 -12.60 15.05 16.30
C MET A 69 -11.95 13.66 16.36
N PHE A 70 -10.72 13.53 15.84
CA PHE A 70 -9.95 12.28 15.95
C PHE A 70 -9.72 11.90 17.41
N LEU A 71 -9.27 12.84 18.26
CA LEU A 71 -9.01 12.60 19.68
C LEU A 71 -10.28 12.26 20.44
N LEU A 72 -11.44 12.83 20.05
CA LEU A 72 -12.74 12.46 20.62
C LEU A 72 -13.04 10.98 20.33
N ILE A 73 -12.97 10.55 19.06
CA ILE A 73 -13.22 9.15 18.67
C ILE A 73 -12.20 8.21 19.32
N PHE A 74 -10.91 8.56 19.26
CA PHE A 74 -9.82 7.80 19.87
C PHE A 74 -10.05 7.61 21.37
N SER A 75 -10.37 8.70 22.08
CA SER A 75 -10.66 8.64 23.52
C SER A 75 -11.92 7.81 23.79
N SER A 76 -12.96 7.93 22.96
CA SER A 76 -14.14 7.07 23.10
C SER A 76 -13.80 5.59 23.00
N VAL A 77 -12.92 5.19 22.06
CA VAL A 77 -12.45 3.80 21.98
C VAL A 77 -11.63 3.42 23.22
N VAL A 78 -10.64 4.22 23.60
CA VAL A 78 -9.78 3.93 24.76
C VAL A 78 -10.58 3.77 26.06
N PHE A 79 -11.56 4.63 26.31
CA PHE A 79 -12.31 4.64 27.57
C PHE A 79 -13.53 3.71 27.57
N PHE A 80 -14.21 3.51 26.43
CA PHE A 80 -15.47 2.75 26.40
C PHE A 80 -15.38 1.39 25.68
N ALA A 81 -14.41 1.18 24.79
CA ALA A 81 -14.27 -0.07 24.04
C ALA A 81 -12.81 -0.42 23.68
N PRO A 82 -11.87 -0.47 24.66
CA PRO A 82 -10.43 -0.59 24.38
C PRO A 82 -10.04 -1.89 23.67
N GLU A 83 -10.80 -2.97 23.88
CA GLU A 83 -10.56 -4.26 23.24
C GLU A 83 -11.02 -4.30 21.77
N MET A 84 -12.04 -3.50 21.41
CA MET A 84 -12.74 -3.55 20.13
C MET A 84 -13.12 -4.98 19.70
N GLY A 85 -13.65 -5.79 20.63
CA GLY A 85 -14.01 -7.19 20.36
C GLY A 85 -12.81 -8.09 20.03
N GLY A 86 -11.62 -7.75 20.55
CA GLY A 86 -10.39 -8.50 20.35
C GLY A 86 -9.54 -8.05 19.16
N TYR A 87 -9.97 -7.03 18.40
CA TYR A 87 -9.20 -6.49 17.28
C TYR A 87 -8.05 -5.57 17.74
N PHE A 88 -8.23 -4.83 18.83
CA PHE A 88 -7.21 -3.89 19.31
C PHE A 88 -6.36 -4.50 20.42
N LEU A 89 -6.99 -5.26 21.32
CA LEU A 89 -6.31 -6.04 22.35
C LEU A 89 -6.73 -7.49 22.19
N GLU A 90 -5.84 -8.32 21.64
CA GLU A 90 -6.17 -9.73 21.41
C GLU A 90 -6.27 -10.49 22.75
N TYR A 91 -7.33 -11.26 22.92
CA TYR A 91 -7.58 -12.01 24.16
C TYR A 91 -6.41 -12.92 24.58
N ASN A 92 -5.71 -13.50 23.61
CA ASN A 92 -4.56 -14.36 23.86
C ASN A 92 -3.38 -13.62 24.52
N ASN A 93 -3.28 -12.30 24.36
CA ASN A 93 -2.19 -11.48 24.91
C ASN A 93 -2.40 -11.10 26.38
N PHE A 94 -3.55 -11.44 26.99
CA PHE A 94 -3.77 -11.34 28.43
C PHE A 94 -3.22 -12.54 29.21
N LEU A 95 -2.85 -13.62 28.51
CA LEU A 95 -2.20 -14.78 29.10
C LEU A 95 -0.68 -14.61 29.05
N PRO A 96 0.05 -14.97 30.12
CA PRO A 96 1.51 -15.02 30.06
C PRO A 96 1.99 -15.96 28.95
N ALA A 97 3.10 -15.61 28.30
CA ALA A 97 3.66 -16.39 27.21
C ALA A 97 4.08 -17.80 27.68
N ASP A 98 3.70 -18.82 26.91
CA ASP A 98 4.07 -20.22 27.11
C ASP A 98 4.79 -20.74 25.86
N SER A 99 6.05 -21.17 26.01
CA SER A 99 6.86 -21.69 24.90
C SER A 99 6.43 -23.08 24.41
N LEU A 100 5.66 -23.81 25.20
CA LEU A 100 5.24 -25.18 24.89
C LEU A 100 3.83 -25.25 24.31
N LYS A 101 3.11 -24.11 24.24
CA LYS A 101 1.71 -24.07 23.83
C LYS A 101 1.42 -22.88 22.92
N THR A 102 1.00 -23.17 21.69
CA THR A 102 0.42 -22.16 20.80
C THR A 102 -1.10 -22.10 21.00
N PRO A 103 -1.71 -20.90 21.15
CA PRO A 103 -3.16 -20.77 21.20
C PRO A 103 -3.83 -21.35 19.95
N PRO A 104 -5.03 -21.98 20.07
CA PRO A 104 -5.73 -22.58 18.94
C PRO A 104 -6.09 -21.59 17.82
N HIS A 105 -6.37 -20.34 18.17
CA HIS A 105 -6.64 -19.26 17.22
C HIS A 105 -5.63 -18.13 17.42
N ILE A 106 -4.53 -18.18 16.65
CA ILE A 106 -3.50 -17.14 16.64
C ILE A 106 -3.58 -16.34 15.33
N ALA A 107 -3.81 -15.04 15.46
CA ALA A 107 -3.82 -14.09 14.36
C ALA A 107 -2.87 -12.93 14.69
N PRO A 108 -2.23 -12.31 13.68
CA PRO A 108 -1.48 -11.08 13.89
C PRO A 108 -2.43 -9.91 14.14
N THR A 109 -1.86 -8.78 14.56
CA THR A 109 -2.59 -7.52 14.67
C THR A 109 -3.21 -7.14 13.31
N TRP A 110 -4.41 -6.56 13.35
CA TRP A 110 -5.26 -6.32 12.18
C TRP A 110 -4.59 -5.51 11.05
N TYR A 111 -3.64 -4.64 11.36
CA TYR A 111 -2.92 -3.85 10.35
C TYR A 111 -1.82 -4.65 9.62
N PHE A 112 -1.47 -5.85 10.10
CA PHE A 112 -0.58 -6.78 9.39
C PHE A 112 -1.32 -7.89 8.64
N THR A 113 -2.63 -8.06 8.86
CA THR A 113 -3.38 -9.19 8.31
C THR A 113 -3.45 -9.24 6.78
N PRO A 114 -3.52 -8.13 6.02
CA PRO A 114 -3.54 -8.22 4.55
C PRO A 114 -2.27 -8.86 3.99
N PHE A 115 -1.12 -8.49 4.54
CA PHE A 115 0.19 -9.03 4.14
C PHE A 115 0.37 -10.45 4.65
N TYR A 116 -0.05 -10.74 5.90
CA TYR A 116 -0.05 -12.09 6.44
C TYR A 116 -0.89 -13.06 5.58
N SER A 117 -2.02 -12.61 5.04
CA SER A 117 -2.83 -13.39 4.09
C SER A 117 -2.07 -13.76 2.81
N VAL A 118 -1.24 -12.86 2.28
CA VAL A 118 -0.34 -13.17 1.14
C VAL A 118 0.66 -14.27 1.52
N LEU A 119 1.27 -14.17 2.71
CA LEU A 119 2.23 -15.16 3.20
C LEU A 119 1.61 -16.56 3.24
N ARG A 120 0.46 -16.71 3.90
CA ARG A 120 -0.20 -18.01 4.08
C ARG A 120 -0.90 -18.54 2.83
N ALA A 121 -1.28 -17.67 1.90
CA ALA A 121 -1.83 -18.09 0.61
C ALA A 121 -0.79 -18.85 -0.23
N THR A 122 0.49 -18.64 0.07
CA THR A 122 1.65 -19.21 -0.62
C THR A 122 1.87 -20.67 -0.24
N THR A 123 1.08 -21.55 -0.86
CA THR A 123 1.17 -23.01 -0.76
C THR A 123 1.98 -23.59 -1.93
N SER A 124 2.45 -24.82 -1.80
CA SER A 124 3.21 -25.50 -2.87
C SER A 124 2.45 -25.54 -4.19
N ASP A 125 1.14 -25.79 -4.16
CA ASP A 125 0.32 -25.85 -5.37
C ASP A 125 0.13 -24.45 -5.99
N PHE A 126 -0.03 -23.43 -5.14
CA PHE A 126 -0.17 -22.05 -5.60
C PHE A 126 1.11 -21.51 -6.26
N MET A 127 2.29 -22.01 -5.87
CA MET A 127 3.54 -21.60 -6.50
C MET A 127 3.57 -21.87 -7.99
N TRP A 128 2.95 -22.96 -8.47
CA TRP A 128 2.82 -23.19 -9.91
C TRP A 128 2.03 -22.09 -10.63
N VAL A 129 0.99 -21.57 -9.98
CA VAL A 129 0.19 -20.44 -10.50
C VAL A 129 1.01 -19.15 -10.48
N VAL A 130 1.80 -18.91 -9.43
CA VAL A 130 2.71 -17.76 -9.35
C VAL A 130 3.77 -17.81 -10.44
N MET A 131 4.37 -18.98 -10.70
CA MET A 131 5.34 -19.17 -11.77
C MET A 131 4.71 -18.92 -13.15
N LEU A 132 3.52 -19.49 -13.41
CA LEU A 132 2.77 -19.22 -14.63
C LEU A 132 2.50 -17.71 -14.78
N GLY A 133 2.08 -17.04 -13.71
CA GLY A 133 1.82 -15.60 -13.70
C GLY A 133 3.08 -14.77 -13.98
N LEU A 134 4.22 -15.16 -13.40
CA LEU A 134 5.51 -14.52 -13.63
C LEU A 134 5.97 -14.69 -15.08
N ALA A 135 5.91 -15.91 -15.63
CA ALA A 135 6.20 -16.17 -17.03
C ALA A 135 5.31 -15.36 -17.97
N ALA A 136 4.00 -15.34 -17.71
CA ALA A 136 3.04 -14.55 -18.48
C ALA A 136 3.35 -13.04 -18.38
N TYR A 137 3.79 -12.56 -17.22
CA TYR A 137 4.18 -11.17 -17.03
C TYR A 137 5.45 -10.80 -17.81
N VAL A 138 6.45 -11.68 -17.84
CA VAL A 138 7.66 -11.49 -18.68
C VAL A 138 7.27 -11.42 -20.15
N VAL A 139 6.41 -12.33 -20.63
CA VAL A 139 5.88 -12.28 -22.00
C VAL A 139 5.19 -10.94 -22.27
N LEU A 140 4.34 -10.47 -21.35
CA LEU A 140 3.68 -9.17 -21.45
C LEU A 140 4.68 -8.01 -21.55
N ILE A 141 5.74 -8.02 -20.75
CA ILE A 141 6.82 -7.02 -20.81
C ILE A 141 7.47 -7.00 -22.19
N TRP A 142 7.78 -8.16 -22.76
CA TRP A 142 8.36 -8.24 -24.10
C TRP A 142 7.42 -7.66 -25.16
N MET A 143 6.14 -8.01 -25.10
CA MET A 143 5.14 -7.60 -26.07
C MET A 143 4.73 -6.13 -25.98
N ARG A 144 4.61 -5.58 -24.77
CA ARG A 144 3.89 -4.31 -24.53
C ARG A 144 4.71 -3.23 -23.84
N SER A 145 5.86 -3.55 -23.25
CA SER A 145 6.66 -2.52 -22.55
C SER A 145 7.57 -1.75 -23.50
N ARG A 146 7.81 -0.47 -23.16
CA ARG A 146 8.75 0.43 -23.85
C ARG A 146 10.17 0.38 -23.25
N LEU A 147 10.45 -0.59 -22.39
CA LEU A 147 11.76 -0.74 -21.76
C LEU A 147 12.85 -1.04 -22.80
N SER A 148 14.08 -0.60 -22.52
CA SER A 148 15.25 -0.94 -23.35
C SER A 148 15.44 -2.45 -23.43
N TYR A 149 15.98 -2.95 -24.56
CA TYR A 149 16.26 -4.37 -24.76
C TYR A 149 17.09 -4.96 -23.61
N LYS A 150 18.13 -4.23 -23.15
CA LYS A 150 18.97 -4.67 -22.00
C LYS A 150 18.15 -4.86 -20.72
N ALA A 151 17.20 -3.96 -20.44
CA ALA A 151 16.33 -4.06 -19.28
C ALA A 151 15.36 -5.25 -19.38
N LYS A 152 14.78 -5.50 -20.57
CA LYS A 152 13.93 -6.67 -20.82
C LYS A 152 14.67 -7.98 -20.60
N VAL A 153 15.91 -8.08 -21.11
CA VAL A 153 16.78 -9.24 -20.89
C VAL A 153 17.09 -9.42 -19.40
N ALA A 154 17.47 -8.35 -18.70
CA ALA A 154 17.77 -8.41 -17.27
C ALA A 154 16.56 -8.91 -16.44
N ILE A 155 15.35 -8.38 -16.71
CA ILE A 155 14.12 -8.83 -16.06
C ILE A 155 13.85 -10.31 -16.34
N THR A 156 14.05 -10.74 -17.59
CA THR A 156 13.85 -12.15 -17.99
C THR A 156 14.81 -13.07 -17.24
N VAL A 157 16.09 -12.71 -17.13
CA VAL A 157 17.08 -13.48 -16.36
C VAL A 157 16.70 -13.55 -14.89
N ILE A 158 16.29 -12.43 -14.28
CA ILE A 158 15.85 -12.41 -12.88
C ILE A 158 14.62 -13.30 -12.69
N ALA A 159 13.65 -13.25 -13.60
CA ALA A 159 12.46 -14.08 -13.56
C ALA A 159 12.80 -15.58 -13.69
N ILE A 160 13.69 -15.96 -14.61
CA ILE A 160 14.15 -17.34 -14.75
C ILE A 160 14.86 -17.81 -13.48
N VAL A 161 15.74 -17.00 -12.89
CA VAL A 161 16.40 -17.33 -11.61
C VAL A 161 15.37 -17.50 -10.50
N ALA A 162 14.36 -16.63 -10.44
CA ALA A 162 13.27 -16.75 -9.47
C ALA A 162 12.47 -18.04 -9.69
N GLU A 163 12.08 -18.37 -10.92
CA GLU A 163 11.37 -19.62 -11.25
C GLU A 163 12.19 -20.85 -10.91
N ILE A 164 13.48 -20.89 -11.26
CA ILE A 164 14.39 -21.96 -10.83
C ILE A 164 14.38 -22.06 -9.30
N GLY A 165 14.52 -20.94 -8.59
CA GLY A 165 14.43 -20.92 -7.13
C GLY A 165 13.07 -21.40 -6.59
N MET A 166 11.96 -21.17 -7.31
CA MET A 166 10.62 -21.68 -6.95
C MET A 166 10.50 -23.21 -7.14
N LEU A 167 11.31 -23.83 -7.99
CA LEU A 167 11.37 -25.28 -8.13
C LEU A 167 12.19 -25.97 -7.03
N PHE A 168 13.21 -25.29 -6.50
CA PHE A 168 14.17 -25.90 -5.57
C PHE A 168 13.97 -25.49 -4.10
N LEU A 169 13.39 -24.33 -3.83
CA LEU A 169 13.16 -23.83 -2.48
C LEU A 169 11.72 -24.07 -2.04
N GLU A 170 11.52 -24.26 -0.74
CA GLU A 170 10.19 -24.50 -0.17
C GLU A 170 9.24 -23.30 -0.35
N ALA A 171 7.94 -23.58 -0.51
CA ALA A 171 6.91 -22.56 -0.58
C ALA A 171 6.92 -21.62 0.64
N LYS A 172 7.35 -22.10 1.81
CA LYS A 172 7.50 -21.29 3.02
C LYS A 172 8.47 -20.12 2.82
N PHE A 173 9.59 -20.33 2.11
CA PHE A 173 10.53 -19.27 1.79
C PHE A 173 9.87 -18.22 0.86
N TRP A 174 9.21 -18.68 -0.19
CA TRP A 174 8.53 -17.80 -1.14
C TRP A 174 7.35 -17.04 -0.53
N GLY A 175 6.68 -17.60 0.48
CA GLY A 175 5.68 -16.88 1.26
C GLY A 175 6.24 -15.65 1.97
N VAL A 176 7.48 -15.74 2.51
CA VAL A 176 8.18 -14.59 3.09
C VAL A 176 8.59 -13.59 2.01
N VAL A 177 9.06 -14.07 0.85
CA VAL A 177 9.40 -13.20 -0.29
C VAL A 177 8.18 -12.43 -0.76
N LEU A 178 7.05 -13.09 -1.02
CA LEU A 178 5.81 -12.44 -1.46
C LEU A 178 5.24 -11.50 -0.39
N PHE A 179 5.30 -11.87 0.89
CA PHE A 179 4.98 -10.95 1.99
C PHE A 179 5.80 -9.67 1.92
N GLY A 180 7.14 -9.79 1.85
CA GLY A 180 8.03 -8.64 1.75
C GLY A 180 7.78 -7.81 0.49
N SER A 181 7.64 -8.47 -0.66
CA SER A 181 7.34 -7.82 -1.94
C SER A 181 6.01 -7.07 -1.91
N SER A 182 4.99 -7.57 -1.22
CA SER A 182 3.70 -6.89 -1.10
C SER A 182 3.80 -5.58 -0.32
N VAL A 183 4.75 -5.45 0.62
CA VAL A 183 5.01 -4.18 1.30
C VAL A 183 5.86 -3.26 0.41
N VAL A 184 6.93 -3.81 -0.18
CA VAL A 184 7.90 -3.04 -0.98
C VAL A 184 7.29 -2.48 -2.27
N ILE A 185 6.36 -3.19 -2.90
CA ILE A 185 5.75 -2.75 -4.17
C ILE A 185 5.01 -1.40 -4.05
N LEU A 186 4.55 -1.04 -2.85
CA LEU A 186 3.95 0.27 -2.58
C LEU A 186 4.96 1.42 -2.79
N ALA A 187 6.22 1.20 -2.43
CA ALA A 187 7.29 2.18 -2.65
C ALA A 187 7.63 2.34 -4.14
N LEU A 188 7.26 1.38 -4.98
CA LEU A 188 7.50 1.41 -6.42
C LEU A 188 6.41 2.17 -7.20
N LEU A 189 5.34 2.63 -6.55
CA LEU A 189 4.24 3.38 -7.18
C LEU A 189 4.69 4.52 -8.11
N PRO A 190 5.68 5.37 -7.77
CA PRO A 190 6.13 6.44 -8.66
C PRO A 190 6.67 5.96 -10.01
N TRP A 191 7.15 4.72 -10.10
CA TRP A 191 7.66 4.11 -11.34
C TRP A 191 6.66 3.20 -12.03
N LEU A 192 5.60 2.78 -11.32
CA LEU A 192 4.57 1.90 -11.86
C LEU A 192 3.40 2.68 -12.47
N ASP A 193 3.05 3.84 -11.92
CA ASP A 193 1.95 4.66 -12.47
C ASP A 193 2.44 5.54 -13.62
N HIS A 194 2.09 5.14 -14.85
CA HIS A 194 2.36 5.91 -16.07
C HIS A 194 1.20 6.81 -16.53
N SER A 195 0.24 7.09 -15.65
CA SER A 195 -0.88 7.98 -15.96
C SER A 195 -0.37 9.38 -16.32
N PRO A 196 -0.82 9.99 -17.44
CA PRO A 196 -0.45 11.35 -17.81
C PRO A 196 -1.05 12.42 -16.87
N VAL A 197 -2.02 12.05 -16.02
CA VAL A 197 -2.64 12.94 -15.05
C VAL A 197 -2.47 12.42 -13.63
N LYS A 198 -2.17 13.33 -12.70
CA LYS A 198 -1.99 13.02 -11.27
C LYS A 198 -3.32 12.66 -10.62
N SER A 199 -4.34 13.52 -10.75
CA SER A 199 -5.64 13.34 -10.09
C SER A 199 -6.55 12.32 -10.78
N ILE A 200 -7.15 11.42 -9.99
CA ILE A 200 -8.18 10.48 -10.44
C ILE A 200 -9.44 11.17 -10.98
N ARG A 201 -9.68 12.44 -10.65
CA ARG A 201 -10.84 13.21 -11.13
C ARG A 201 -10.85 13.35 -12.66
N TYR A 202 -9.66 13.35 -13.27
CA TYR A 202 -9.46 13.49 -14.71
C TYR A 202 -9.09 12.19 -15.41
N ARG A 203 -9.02 11.08 -14.67
CA ARG A 203 -8.79 9.75 -15.23
C ARG A 203 -10.10 9.17 -15.82
N PRO A 204 -10.00 8.21 -16.76
CA PRO A 204 -11.14 7.44 -17.23
C PRO A 204 -11.95 6.82 -16.09
N GLY A 205 -13.29 6.80 -16.21
CA GLY A 205 -14.17 6.35 -15.14
C GLY A 205 -13.90 4.91 -14.66
N TRP A 206 -13.51 4.01 -15.57
CA TRP A 206 -13.21 2.62 -15.24
C TRP A 206 -11.97 2.45 -14.34
N HIS A 207 -11.05 3.44 -14.27
CA HIS A 207 -9.95 3.41 -13.30
C HIS A 207 -10.49 3.38 -11.87
N LYS A 208 -11.58 4.09 -11.58
CA LYS A 208 -12.22 4.05 -10.26
C LYS A 208 -12.68 2.64 -9.90
N SER A 209 -13.19 1.88 -10.88
CA SER A 209 -13.56 0.48 -10.68
C SER A 209 -12.35 -0.39 -10.35
N VAL A 210 -11.19 -0.16 -11.00
CA VAL A 210 -9.93 -0.87 -10.66
C VAL A 210 -9.50 -0.59 -9.22
N TYR A 211 -9.53 0.67 -8.79
CA TYR A 211 -9.25 1.02 -7.39
C TYR A 211 -10.27 0.43 -6.43
N ALA A 212 -11.55 0.39 -6.79
CA ALA A 212 -12.59 -0.23 -5.96
C ALA A 212 -12.37 -1.75 -5.80
N VAL A 213 -12.01 -2.45 -6.89
CA VAL A 213 -11.65 -3.88 -6.85
C VAL A 213 -10.40 -4.10 -6.00
N PHE A 214 -9.37 -3.25 -6.14
CA PHE A 214 -8.17 -3.33 -5.31
C PHE A 214 -8.48 -3.10 -3.82
N PHE A 215 -9.30 -2.09 -3.52
CA PHE A 215 -9.73 -1.80 -2.15
C PHE A 215 -10.49 -2.98 -1.54
N ALA A 216 -11.46 -3.54 -2.28
CA ALA A 216 -12.18 -4.74 -1.85
C ALA A 216 -11.22 -5.92 -1.63
N THR A 217 -10.28 -6.14 -2.55
CA THR A 217 -9.24 -7.18 -2.45
C THR A 217 -8.40 -7.02 -1.18
N PHE A 218 -7.96 -5.80 -0.89
CA PHE A 218 -7.15 -5.50 0.30
C PHE A 218 -7.93 -5.73 1.59
N LEU A 219 -9.20 -5.31 1.65
CA LEU A 219 -10.07 -5.58 2.79
C LEU A 219 -10.36 -7.07 2.96
N THR A 220 -10.59 -7.80 1.87
CA THR A 220 -10.77 -9.27 1.92
C THR A 220 -9.52 -9.95 2.44
N LEU A 221 -8.32 -9.57 1.97
CA LEU A 221 -7.07 -10.09 2.52
C LEU A 221 -6.92 -9.75 4.00
N GLY A 222 -7.27 -8.53 4.41
CA GLY A 222 -7.27 -8.11 5.81
C GLY A 222 -8.19 -8.95 6.69
N TYR A 223 -9.41 -9.22 6.21
CA TYR A 223 -10.35 -10.09 6.91
C TYR A 223 -9.87 -11.53 6.96
N LEU A 224 -9.44 -12.12 5.85
CA LEU A 224 -8.99 -13.52 5.81
C LEU A 224 -7.75 -13.76 6.67
N GLY A 225 -6.96 -12.73 6.94
CA GLY A 225 -5.78 -12.85 7.80
C GLY A 225 -6.13 -13.01 9.28
N THR A 226 -7.36 -12.64 9.69
CA THR A 226 -7.90 -12.92 11.03
C THR A 226 -8.60 -14.26 11.13
N GLN A 227 -8.94 -14.90 10.01
CA GLN A 227 -9.68 -16.16 9.97
C GLN A 227 -8.77 -17.39 9.94
N LEU A 228 -9.24 -18.51 10.49
CA LEU A 228 -8.54 -19.80 10.36
C LEU A 228 -8.42 -20.24 8.88
N PRO A 229 -7.34 -20.93 8.50
CA PRO A 229 -7.21 -21.48 7.16
C PRO A 229 -8.22 -22.60 6.91
N THR A 230 -9.18 -22.34 6.01
CA THR A 230 -10.02 -23.37 5.39
C THR A 230 -9.67 -23.48 3.91
N PRO A 231 -9.98 -24.59 3.22
CA PRO A 231 -9.73 -24.71 1.78
C PRO A 231 -10.37 -23.57 0.97
N ALA A 232 -11.61 -23.20 1.29
CA ALA A 232 -12.32 -22.10 0.63
C ALA A 232 -11.62 -20.75 0.86
N TYR A 233 -11.27 -20.42 2.10
CA TYR A 233 -10.59 -19.16 2.42
C TYR A 233 -9.18 -19.08 1.82
N THR A 234 -8.51 -20.22 1.70
CA THR A 234 -7.19 -20.31 1.07
C THR A 234 -7.29 -19.98 -0.43
N LEU A 235 -8.28 -20.54 -1.14
CA LEU A 235 -8.51 -20.21 -2.55
C LEU A 235 -8.86 -18.73 -2.76
N VAL A 236 -9.70 -18.15 -1.89
CA VAL A 236 -10.02 -16.72 -1.97
C VAL A 236 -8.78 -15.87 -1.69
N ALA A 237 -7.98 -16.21 -0.68
CA ALA A 237 -6.73 -15.49 -0.38
C ALA A 237 -5.73 -15.56 -1.54
N GLN A 238 -5.64 -16.71 -2.23
CA GLN A 238 -4.81 -16.88 -3.43
C GLN A 238 -5.30 -16.01 -4.59
N ALA A 239 -6.60 -16.03 -4.89
CA ALA A 239 -7.18 -15.17 -5.92
C ALA A 239 -6.95 -13.68 -5.60
N CYS A 240 -7.19 -13.27 -4.35
CA CYS A 240 -6.94 -11.91 -3.90
C CYS A 240 -5.45 -11.54 -3.94
N THR A 241 -4.54 -12.47 -3.66
CA THR A 241 -3.08 -12.25 -3.79
C THR A 241 -2.71 -11.97 -5.25
N LEU A 242 -3.25 -12.74 -6.20
CA LEU A 242 -3.04 -12.49 -7.63
C LEU A 242 -3.60 -11.13 -8.04
N LEU A 243 -4.81 -10.77 -7.60
CA LEU A 243 -5.42 -9.47 -7.88
C LEU A 243 -4.61 -8.31 -7.29
N TYR A 244 -4.10 -8.49 -6.06
CA TYR A 244 -3.26 -7.51 -5.38
C TYR A 244 -2.00 -7.21 -6.19
N PHE A 245 -1.23 -8.23 -6.58
CA PHE A 245 -0.03 -8.03 -7.39
C PHE A 245 -0.35 -7.55 -8.81
N SER A 246 -1.42 -8.05 -9.42
CA SER A 246 -1.87 -7.63 -10.75
C SER A 246 -2.19 -6.14 -10.80
N PHE A 247 -2.79 -5.58 -9.75
CA PHE A 247 -3.07 -4.14 -9.66
C PHE A 247 -1.80 -3.31 -9.86
N PHE A 248 -0.71 -3.64 -9.17
CA PHE A 248 0.56 -2.93 -9.28
C PHE A 248 1.34 -3.29 -10.54
N LEU A 249 1.49 -4.58 -10.83
CA LEU A 249 2.32 -5.06 -11.94
C LEU A 249 1.74 -4.64 -13.30
N LEU A 250 0.42 -4.57 -13.43
CA LEU A 250 -0.24 -4.13 -14.67
C LEU A 250 -0.44 -2.60 -14.73
N MET A 251 -0.15 -1.88 -13.65
CA MET A 251 -0.30 -0.42 -13.56
C MET A 251 0.36 0.35 -14.70
N PRO A 252 1.58 0.00 -15.18
CA PRO A 252 2.24 0.69 -16.29
C PRO A 252 1.41 0.74 -17.58
N TRP A 253 0.46 -0.18 -17.75
CA TRP A 253 -0.44 -0.23 -18.89
C TRP A 253 -1.83 0.30 -18.56
N TRP A 254 -2.47 -0.22 -17.50
CA TRP A 254 -3.85 0.15 -17.23
C TRP A 254 -3.99 1.62 -16.84
N SER A 255 -3.03 2.19 -16.11
CA SER A 255 -3.11 3.59 -15.68
C SER A 255 -2.89 4.59 -16.82
N ALA A 256 -2.29 4.16 -17.93
CA ALA A 256 -2.09 4.97 -19.13
C ALA A 256 -3.21 4.81 -20.18
N MET A 257 -4.13 3.83 -20.00
CA MET A 257 -5.19 3.53 -20.96
C MET A 257 -6.45 4.37 -20.76
N GLY A 258 -7.11 4.72 -21.86
CA GLY A 258 -8.43 5.36 -21.89
C GLY A 258 -8.38 6.85 -22.28
N ARG A 259 -9.55 7.51 -22.21
CA ARG A 259 -9.69 8.94 -22.54
C ARG A 259 -9.66 9.78 -21.26
N PHE A 260 -8.58 10.54 -21.10
CA PHE A 260 -8.41 11.48 -19.99
C PHE A 260 -9.18 12.77 -20.23
N LYS A 261 -9.68 13.36 -19.15
CA LYS A 261 -10.29 14.70 -19.17
C LYS A 261 -9.18 15.76 -19.12
N PRO A 262 -9.40 16.95 -19.68
CA PRO A 262 -8.45 18.04 -19.52
C PRO A 262 -8.35 18.44 -18.04
N VAL A 263 -7.11 18.56 -17.56
CA VAL A 263 -6.81 19.11 -16.23
C VAL A 263 -6.95 20.64 -16.32
N PRO A 264 -7.61 21.30 -15.35
CA PRO A 264 -7.74 22.76 -15.37
C PRO A 264 -6.37 23.43 -15.20
N LYS A 265 -6.28 24.69 -15.63
CA LYS A 265 -5.04 25.49 -15.50
C LYS A 265 -4.83 26.08 -14.10
N ARG A 266 -5.89 26.13 -13.32
CA ARG A 266 -5.96 26.71 -11.96
C ARG A 266 -6.71 25.74 -11.07
N VAL A 267 -6.42 25.78 -9.78
CA VAL A 267 -7.11 24.94 -8.79
C VAL A 267 -8.60 25.29 -8.80
N THR A 268 -9.45 24.27 -8.95
CA THR A 268 -10.89 24.47 -8.90
C THR A 268 -11.32 24.61 -7.45
N PHE A 269 -11.73 25.82 -7.07
CA PHE A 269 -12.30 26.10 -5.76
C PHE A 269 -13.82 26.18 -5.86
N THR A 270 -14.51 25.42 -5.01
CA THR A 270 -15.94 25.60 -4.76
C THR A 270 -16.06 26.15 -3.33
N PRO A 271 -16.53 27.41 -3.16
CA PRO A 271 -16.84 27.93 -1.83
C PRO A 271 -17.88 27.01 -1.18
N HIS A 272 -17.63 26.65 0.08
CA HIS A 272 -18.57 25.91 0.92
C HIS A 272 -19.47 26.87 1.69
#